data_AF-A0A7K2VTT1-F1
#
_entry.id   AF-A0A7K2VTT1-F1
#
_cell.length_a   1.000
_cell.length_b   1.000
_cell.length_c   1.000
_cell.angle_alpha   90.00
_cell.angle_beta   90.00
_cell.angle_gamma   90.00
#
_symmetry.space_group_name_H-M   'P 1'
#
loop_
_entity.id
_entity.type
_entity.pdbx_description
1 polymer ?
#
loop_
_entity_poly.entity_id
_entity_poly.type
_entity_poly.pdbx_seq_one_letter_code
_entity_poly.pdbx_strand_id
1 'polypeptide(L)' 'MTAPWKKPQPVPEVAAEAGLVVEEPGTGFCGAVIRCEAGTVTLEDRFGKHRVFPLEPRGFLLEGRPVTLVR' A
#
# COMPACT_ATOMS: atom_id res chain seq x y z
N MET A 1 15.55 3.77 -34.74
CA MET A 1 16.17 3.16 -33.54
C MET A 1 15.24 3.45 -32.37
N THR A 2 14.35 2.51 -32.03
CA THR A 2 13.38 2.70 -30.95
C THR A 2 13.96 2.05 -29.70
N ALA A 3 14.15 2.82 -28.63
CA ALA A 3 14.68 2.31 -27.37
C ALA A 3 13.80 1.16 -26.85
N PRO A 4 14.38 0.08 -26.28
CA PRO A 4 13.58 -1.02 -25.75
C PRO A 4 12.74 -0.47 -24.60
N TRP A 5 11.43 -0.45 -24.80
CA TRP A 5 10.47 -0.08 -23.77
C TRP A 5 10.78 -0.90 -22.51
N LYS A 6 11.09 -0.22 -21.40
CA LYS A 6 11.33 -0.91 -20.13
C LYS A 6 10.01 -1.52 -19.70
N LYS A 7 9.89 -2.85 -19.74
CA LYS A 7 8.71 -3.55 -19.24
C LYS A 7 8.49 -3.13 -17.78
N PRO A 8 7.28 -2.72 -17.37
CA PRO A 8 7.03 -2.36 -15.98
C PRO A 8 7.38 -3.56 -15.10
N GLN A 9 8.30 -3.36 -14.16
CA GLN A 9 8.67 -4.43 -13.24
C GLN A 9 7.46 -4.75 -12.34
N PRO A 10 7.20 -6.04 -12.07
CA PRO A 10 6.20 -6.41 -11.09
C PRO A 10 6.57 -5.78 -9.74
N VAL A 11 5.59 -5.16 -9.09
CA VAL A 11 5.74 -4.72 -7.70
C VAL A 11 5.61 -5.92 -6.78
N PRO A 12 6.29 -5.93 -5.62
CA PRO A 12 6.07 -6.95 -4.63
C PRO A 12 4.64 -6.89 -4.11
N GLU A 13 4.04 -8.08 -3.97
CA GLU A 13 2.81 -8.26 -3.21
C GLU A 13 3.19 -8.51 -1.75
N VAL A 14 2.51 -7.80 -0.84
CA VAL A 14 2.76 -7.88 0.60
C VAL A 14 1.43 -8.12 1.29
N ALA A 15 1.39 -9.10 2.19
CA ALA A 15 0.19 -9.36 2.98
C ALA A 15 -0.12 -8.15 3.88
N ALA A 16 -1.38 -7.73 3.92
CA ALA A 16 -1.87 -6.65 4.79
C ALA A 16 -1.99 -7.13 6.24
N GLU A 17 -0.88 -7.57 6.83
CA GLU A 17 -0.81 -8.06 8.19
C GLU A 17 -0.95 -6.93 9.20
N ALA A 18 -1.62 -7.21 10.32
CA ALA A 18 -1.78 -6.22 11.39
C ALA A 18 -0.41 -5.74 11.91
N GLY A 19 -0.26 -4.43 12.05
CA GLY A 19 1.01 -3.79 12.43
C GLY A 19 1.93 -3.44 11.27
N LEU A 20 1.67 -3.92 10.04
CA LEU A 20 2.42 -3.50 8.87
C LEU A 20 2.24 -2.01 8.63
N VAL A 21 3.34 -1.25 8.59
CA VAL A 21 3.30 0.19 8.34
C VAL A 21 3.46 0.47 6.85
N VAL A 22 2.48 1.15 6.27
CA VAL A 22 2.49 1.56 4.86
C VAL A 22 2.06 3.00 4.72
N GLU A 23 2.41 3.59 3.57
CA GLU A 23 1.95 4.91 3.15
C GLU A 23 1.02 4.79 1.95
N GLU A 24 -0.09 5.52 1.93
CA GLU A 24 -0.91 5.71 0.75
C GLU A 24 -0.49 7.02 0.04
N PRO A 25 0.07 6.94 -1.19
CA PRO A 25 0.75 8.06 -1.83
C PRO A 25 -0.17 9.16 -2.37
N GLY A 26 -1.44 8.85 -2.65
CA GLY A 26 -2.42 9.84 -3.13
C GLY A 26 -2.80 10.86 -2.06
N THR A 27 -2.79 10.46 -0.78
CA THR A 27 -3.15 11.33 0.34
C THR A 27 -2.01 11.60 1.31
N GLY A 28 -0.87 10.91 1.16
CA GLY A 28 0.30 11.01 2.04
C GLY A 28 0.07 10.43 3.44
N PHE A 29 -0.90 9.51 3.58
CA PHE A 29 -1.24 8.96 4.89
C PHE A 29 -0.37 7.75 5.21
N CYS A 30 0.36 7.84 6.31
CA CYS A 30 1.22 6.77 6.81
C CYS A 30 0.64 6.19 8.10
N GLY A 31 0.47 4.88 8.16
CA GLY A 31 -0.10 4.19 9.31
C GLY A 31 0.08 2.69 9.28
N ALA A 32 -0.18 2.06 10.43
CA ALA A 32 -0.16 0.61 10.59
C ALA A 32 -1.49 0.00 10.16
N VAL A 33 -1.46 -1.15 9.49
CA VAL A 33 -2.66 -1.94 9.20
C VAL A 33 -3.27 -2.40 10.52
N ILE A 34 -4.54 -2.10 10.73
CA ILE A 34 -5.31 -2.59 11.89
C ILE A 34 -6.47 -3.50 11.48
N ARG A 35 -6.87 -3.47 10.21
CA ARG A 35 -7.96 -4.29 9.66
C ARG A 35 -7.83 -4.42 8.15
N CYS A 36 -8.11 -5.61 7.63
CA CYS A 36 -8.25 -5.87 6.19
C CYS A 36 -9.58 -6.60 5.94
N GLU A 37 -10.44 -6.05 5.08
CA GLU A 37 -11.76 -6.62 4.80
C GLU A 37 -12.26 -6.21 3.42
N ALA A 38 -12.99 -7.10 2.75
CA ALA A 38 -13.80 -6.76 1.56
C ALA A 38 -13.08 -5.91 0.49
N GLY A 39 -11.78 -6.12 0.27
CA GLY A 39 -10.99 -5.36 -0.71
C GLY A 39 -10.48 -4.00 -0.20
N THR A 40 -10.50 -3.77 1.10
CA THR A 40 -10.03 -2.54 1.75
C THR A 40 -9.11 -2.84 2.92
N VAL A 41 -8.30 -1.85 3.30
CA VAL A 41 -7.43 -1.87 4.46
C VAL A 41 -7.67 -0.62 5.31
N THR A 42 -7.74 -0.79 6.63
CA THR A 42 -7.80 0.31 7.59
C THR A 42 -6.41 0.52 8.16
N LEU A 43 -5.93 1.76 8.05
CA LEU A 43 -4.65 2.20 8.59
C LEU A 43 -4.87 3.12 9.79
N GLU A 44 -4.05 2.94 10.83
CA GLU A 44 -3.96 3.81 12.01
C GLU A 44 -2.63 4.59 12.00
N ASP A 45 -2.69 5.92 12.07
CA ASP A 45 -1.48 6.73 12.23
C ASP A 45 -1.01 6.81 13.70
N ARG A 46 0.16 7.41 13.91
CA ARG A 46 0.75 7.59 15.25
C ARG A 46 -0.08 8.46 16.21
N PHE A 47 -1.08 9.18 15.71
CA PHE A 47 -1.98 10.02 16.51
C PHE A 47 -3.33 9.32 16.77
N GLY A 48 -3.47 8.05 16.36
CA GLY A 48 -4.69 7.27 16.51
C GLY A 48 -5.77 7.57 15.47
N LYS A 49 -5.45 8.27 14.38
CA LYS A 49 -6.41 8.54 13.31
C LYS A 49 -6.56 7.30 12.43
N HIS A 50 -7.80 6.93 12.13
CA HIS A 50 -8.12 5.80 11.24
C HIS A 50 -8.58 6.26 9.88
N ARG A 51 -8.11 5.60 8.83
CA ARG A 51 -8.57 5.81 7.45
C ARG A 51 -8.63 4.48 6.69
N VAL A 52 -9.66 4.36 5.85
CA VAL A 52 -9.90 3.19 5.02
C VAL A 52 -9.44 3.49 3.59
N PHE A 53 -8.71 2.56 3.00
CA PHE A 53 -8.20 2.65 1.63
C PHE A 53 -8.53 1.38 0.85
N PRO A 54 -8.79 1.47 -0.46
CA PRO A 54 -8.97 0.30 -1.30
C PRO A 54 -7.63 -0.45 -1.49
N LEU A 55 -7.68 -1.78 -1.60
CA LEU A 55 -6.53 -2.64 -1.92
C LEU A 55 -6.22 -2.59 -3.43
N GLU A 56 -5.89 -1.40 -3.93
CA GLU A 56 -5.55 -1.22 -5.33
C GLU A 56 -4.14 -1.72 -5.64
N PRO A 57 -3.90 -2.30 -6.83
CA PRO A 57 -2.56 -2.64 -7.28
C PRO A 57 -1.63 -1.43 -7.23
N ARG A 58 -0.45 -1.60 -6.63
CA ARG A 58 0.55 -0.52 -6.44
C ARG A 58 0.04 0.66 -5.61
N GLY A 59 -1.04 0.47 -4.84
CA GLY A 59 -1.71 1.54 -4.09
C GLY A 59 -0.98 2.01 -2.83
N PHE A 60 0.10 1.34 -2.41
CA PHE A 60 0.79 1.63 -1.16
C PHE A 60 2.29 1.70 -1.33
N LEU A 61 2.97 2.36 -0.40
CA LEU A 61 4.41 2.34 -0.24
C LEU A 61 4.77 1.59 1.04
N LEU A 62 5.68 0.64 0.93
CA LEU A 62 6.38 0.03 2.05
C LEU A 62 7.82 0.53 2.03
N GLU A 63 8.25 1.22 3.08
CA GLU A 63 9.58 1.86 3.15
C GLU A 63 9.87 2.76 1.93
N GLY A 64 8.86 3.49 1.47
CA GLY A 64 8.95 4.37 0.30
C GLY A 64 8.96 3.64 -1.05
N ARG A 65 8.78 2.32 -1.09
CA ARG A 65 8.73 1.52 -2.32
C ARG A 65 7.31 1.08 -2.66
N PRO A 66 6.86 1.21 -3.92
CA PRO A 66 5.53 0.77 -4.31
C PRO A 66 5.32 -0.74 -4.08
N VAL A 67 4.22 -1.07 -3.40
CA VAL A 67 3.76 -2.44 -3.14
C VAL A 67 2.28 -2.58 -3.48
N THR A 68 1.86 -3.80 -3.77
CA THR A 68 0.43 -4.16 -3.76
C THR A 68 0.13 -4.86 -2.45
N LEU A 69 -0.82 -4.34 -1.68
CA LEU A 69 -1.30 -5.05 -0.51
C LEU A 69 -2.29 -6.16 -0.92
N VAL A 70 -2.09 -7.34 -0.37
CA VAL A 70 -2.95 -8.52 -0.58
C VAL A 70 -3.47 -9.02 0.77
N ARG A 71 -4.58 -9.77 0.75
CA ARG A 71 -5.16 -10.38 1.97
C ARG A 71 -4.48 -11.68 2.34
#